data_AF-A0AB38U5C4-F1
#
_entry.id   AF-A0AB38U5C4-F1
#
_cell.length_a   1.000
_cell.length_b   1.000
_cell.length_c   1.000
_cell.angle_alpha   90.00
_cell.angle_beta   90.00
_cell.angle_gamma   90.00
#
_symmetry.space_group_name_H-M   'P 1'
#
loop_
_entity.id
_entity.type
_entity.pdbx_description
1 polymer ?
#
loop_
_entity_poly.entity_id
_entity_poly.type
_entity_poly.pdbx_seq_one_letter_code
_entity_poly.pdbx_strand_id
1 'polypeptide(L)' 'MTPTLLPCAQGSIAVRAGLARTALTPLDTPRIVRANPVEIALEEDGVLMCASLDTEADS' A
#
# COMPACT_ATOMS: atom_id res chain seq x y z
N MET A 1 14.48 7.90 -6.57
CA MET A 1 13.77 7.63 -5.31
C MET A 1 12.57 6.77 -5.65
N THR A 2 12.54 5.53 -5.16
CA THR A 2 11.71 4.45 -5.69
C THR A 2 10.33 4.40 -5.00
N PRO A 3 9.23 4.22 -5.76
CA PRO A 3 7.90 4.05 -5.19
C PRO A 3 7.81 2.73 -4.39
N THR A 4 6.87 2.64 -3.45
CA THR A 4 6.64 1.41 -2.67
C THR A 4 5.30 0.81 -3.07
N LEU A 5 5.26 -0.50 -3.31
CA LEU A 5 4.02 -1.26 -3.44
C LEU A 5 3.61 -1.85 -2.10
N LEU A 6 2.31 -1.88 -1.85
CA LEU A 6 1.74 -2.47 -0.65
C LEU A 6 0.70 -3.56 -0.98
N PRO A 7 1.12 -4.78 -1.33
CA PRO A 7 0.18 -5.88 -1.54
C PRO A 7 -0.57 -6.20 -0.25
N CYS A 8 -1.90 -6.30 -0.33
CA CYS A 8 -2.69 -6.92 0.72
C CYS A 8 -2.63 -8.44 0.52
N ALA A 9 -1.97 -9.17 1.42
CA ALA A 9 -1.79 -10.60 1.29
C ALA A 9 -2.98 -11.39 1.88
N GLN A 10 -3.65 -10.83 2.89
CA GLN A 10 -4.77 -11.48 3.58
C GLN A 10 -5.68 -10.46 4.26
N GLY A 11 -6.96 -10.78 4.36
CA GLY A 11 -7.94 -9.99 5.09
C GLY A 11 -8.34 -8.72 4.35
N SER A 12 -8.94 -7.79 5.08
CA SER A 12 -9.33 -6.46 4.59
C SER A 12 -8.61 -5.41 5.43
N ILE A 13 -7.98 -4.42 4.78
CA ILE A 13 -7.14 -3.42 5.47
C ILE A 13 -7.67 -2.01 5.21
N ALA A 14 -8.00 -1.28 6.28
CA ALA A 14 -8.44 0.10 6.17
C ALA A 14 -7.25 1.04 5.93
N VAL A 15 -7.29 1.77 4.81
CA VAL A 15 -6.24 2.72 4.42
C VAL A 15 -6.80 4.14 4.35
N ARG A 16 -6.03 5.09 4.87
CA ARG A 16 -6.37 6.52 4.88
C ARG A 16 -5.27 7.34 4.21
N ALA A 17 -5.61 7.96 3.09
CA ALA A 17 -4.73 8.87 2.37
C ALA A 17 -5.32 10.29 2.43
N GLY A 18 -4.89 11.07 3.42
CA GLY A 18 -5.51 12.37 3.74
C GLY A 18 -6.99 12.22 4.12
N LEU A 19 -7.88 12.80 3.31
CA LEU A 19 -9.34 12.70 3.52
C LEU A 19 -9.95 11.43 2.91
N ALA A 20 -9.25 10.77 1.98
CA ALA A 20 -9.73 9.55 1.35
C ALA A 20 -9.60 8.36 2.31
N ARG A 21 -10.63 7.51 2.36
CA ARG A 21 -10.63 6.23 3.08
C ARG A 21 -11.05 5.12 2.14
N THR A 22 -10.34 4.01 2.17
CA THR A 22 -10.71 2.81 1.40
C THR A 22 -10.30 1.56 2.14
N ALA A 23 -10.97 0.45 1.87
CA ALA A 23 -10.49 -0.87 2.26
C ALA A 23 -9.62 -1.43 1.12
N LEU A 24 -8.53 -2.09 1.46
CA LEU A 24 -7.78 -2.97 0.57
C LEU A 24 -8.25 -4.40 0.79
N THR A 25 -8.49 -5.09 -0.30
CA THR A 25 -8.75 -6.52 -0.35
C THR A 25 -7.51 -7.26 -0.84
N PRO A 26 -7.46 -8.61 -0.75
CA PRO A 26 -6.28 -9.37 -1.18
C PRO A 26 -5.92 -9.23 -2.68
N LEU A 27 -6.79 -8.63 -3.50
CA LEU A 27 -6.53 -8.35 -4.91
C LEU A 27 -5.91 -6.97 -5.15
N ASP A 28 -5.84 -6.13 -4.12
CA ASP A 28 -5.36 -4.76 -4.22
C ASP A 28 -3.85 -4.67 -3.97
N THR A 29 -3.18 -3.88 -4.80
CA THR A 29 -1.75 -3.56 -4.64
C THR A 29 -1.51 -2.06 -4.88
N PRO A 30 -1.89 -1.21 -3.91
CA PRO A 30 -1.67 0.22 -4.04
C PRO A 30 -0.18 0.56 -4.16
N ARG A 31 0.10 1.54 -5.02
CA ARG A 31 1.41 2.16 -5.17
C ARG A 31 1.45 3.45 -4.34
N ILE A 32 2.33 3.51 -3.36
CA ILE A 32 2.59 4.71 -2.58
C ILE A 32 3.74 5.50 -3.19
N VAL A 33 3.49 6.80 -3.36
CA VAL A 33 4.48 7.79 -3.76
C VAL A 33 4.69 8.77 -2.60
N ARG A 34 5.96 9.10 -2.30
CA ARG A 34 6.33 9.95 -1.14
C ARG A 34 5.60 11.28 -1.08
N ALA A 35 5.19 11.84 -2.22
CA ALA A 35 4.44 13.09 -2.29
C ALA A 35 3.11 13.07 -1.51
N ASN A 36 2.55 11.88 -1.26
CA ASN A 36 1.29 11.71 -0.54
C ASN A 36 1.49 10.72 0.62
N PRO A 37 1.75 11.20 1.85
CA PRO A 37 1.83 10.31 3.01
C PRO A 37 0.46 9.66 3.25
N VAL A 38 0.49 8.36 3.55
CA VAL A 38 -0.70 7.53 3.79
C VAL A 38 -0.59 6.93 5.19
N GLU A 39 -1.67 7.00 5.95
CA GLU A 39 -1.84 6.28 7.21
C GLU A 39 -2.54 4.95 6.93
N ILE A 40 -1.99 3.86 7.49
CA ILE A 40 -2.54 2.52 7.31
C ILE A 40 -2.96 2.03 8.69
N ALA A 41 -4.25 1.74 8.83
CA ALA A 41 -4.80 1.11 10.01
C ALA A 41 -5.05 -0.36 9.70
N LEU A 42 -4.30 -1.24 10.36
CA LEU A 42 -4.57 -2.67 10.30
C LEU A 42 -5.70 -2.95 11.28
N GLU A 43 -6.89 -3.25 10.75
CA GLU A 43 -7.99 -3.80 11.52
C GLU A 43 -7.95 -5.33 11.36
N GLU A 44 -8.11 -6.06 12.47
CA GLU A 44 -8.17 -7.54 12.49
C GLU A 44 -6.90 -8.27 11.97
N ASP A 45 -7.06 -9.50 11.46
CA ASP A 45 -6.01 -10.44 10.98
C ASP A 45 -5.45 -10.07 9.58
N GLY A 46 -5.51 -8.79 9.21
CA GLY A 46 -5.04 -8.29 7.93
C GLY A 46 -3.51 -8.36 7.80
N VAL A 47 -3.01 -8.86 6.67
CA VAL A 47 -1.57 -8.93 6.37
C VAL A 47 -1.24 -8.04 5.20
N LEU A 48 -0.41 -7.02 5.44
CA LEU A 48 0.13 -6.13 4.41
C LEU A 48 1.61 -6.44 4.18
N MET A 49 2.00 -6.56 2.92
CA MET A 49 3.41 -6.64 2.53
C MET A 49 3.90 -5.27 2.06
N CYS A 50 5.19 -4.98 2.24
CA CYS A 50 5.82 -3.78 1.70
C CYS A 50 6.95 -4.20 0.76
N ALA A 51 6.85 -3.81 -0.51
CA ALA A 51 7.90 -4.02 -1.49
C ALA A 51 8.39 -2.68 -2.04
N SER A 52 9.69 -2.38 -1.90
CA SER A 52 10.28 -1.28 -2.64
C SER A 52 10.28 -1.65 -4.12
N LEU A 53 9.67 -0.80 -4.93
CA LEU A 53 9.65 -0.98 -6.37
C LEU A 53 10.88 -0.28 -6.95
N ASP A 54 11.97 -1.03 -7.09
CA ASP A 54 13.16 -0.52 -7.75
C ASP A 54 12.90 -0.45 -9.25
N THR A 55 12.44 0.71 -9.70
CA THR A 55 12.46 1.09 -11.11
C THR A 55 13.84 1.64 -11.43
N GLU A 56 14.88 0.81 -11.29
CA GLU A 56 16.05 0.99 -12.15
C GLU A 56 15.52 0.67 -13.54
N ALA A 57 15.27 1.70 -14.34
CA ALA A 57 14.84 1.50 -15.71
C ALA A 57 15.85 0.58 -16.39
N ASP A 58 15.36 -0.49 -17.03
CA ASP A 58 16.11 -1.20 -18.06
C ASP A 58 16.86 -0.15 -18.89
N SER A 59 18.19 -0.14 -18.75
CA SER A 59 19.10 0.73 -19.48
C SER A 59 19.57 0.03 -20.74
#